data_AF-A0A2E9DTL0-F1
#
_entry.id   AF-A0A2E9DTL0-F1
#
_cell.length_a   1.000
_cell.length_b   1.000
_cell.length_c   1.000
_cell.angle_alpha   90.00
_cell.angle_beta   90.00
_cell.angle_gamma   90.00
#
_symmetry.space_group_name_H-M   'P 1'
#
loop_
_entity.id
_entity.type
_entity.pdbx_description
1 polymer ?
#
loop_
_entity_poly.entity_id
_entity_poly.type
_entity_poly.pdbx_seq_one_letter_code
_entity_poly.pdbx_strand_id
1 'polypeptide(L)' 'IDMERTITEFIGVPDDVKDDLYLLNLSISNLKNDASPSRPVLFSIFY' A
#
# COMPACT_ATOMS: atom_id res chain seq x y z
N ILE A 1 17.98 10.54 7.45
CA ILE A 1 16.70 10.40 6.71
C ILE A 1 16.99 9.38 5.62
N ASP A 2 16.31 8.24 5.67
CA ASP A 2 16.47 7.20 4.65
C ASP A 2 15.77 7.67 3.37
N MET A 3 16.54 7.81 2.28
CA MET A 3 16.03 8.33 1.01
C MET A 3 15.41 7.24 0.13
N GLU A 4 15.43 5.98 0.56
CA GLU A 4 14.93 4.83 -0.20
C GLU A 4 13.54 4.36 0.26
N ARG A 5 12.90 5.10 1.19
CA ARG A 5 11.55 4.78 1.67
C ARG A 5 10.50 5.60 0.97
N THR A 6 9.39 4.94 0.66
CA THR A 6 8.16 5.58 0.23
C THR A 6 7.24 5.78 1.43
N ILE A 7 6.40 6.82 1.38
CA ILE A 7 5.31 7.05 2.34
C ILE A 7 4.01 6.76 1.59
N THR A 8 3.17 5.89 2.16
CA THR A 8 1.80 5.63 1.68
C THR A 8 0.83 6.09 2.75
N GLU A 9 -0.09 6.96 2.40
CA GLU A 9 -1.09 7.53 3.31
C GLU A 9 -2.50 7.14 2.87
N PHE A 10 -3.47 7.28 3.77
CA PHE A 10 -4.91 7.06 3.49
C PHE A 10 -5.27 5.66 2.97
N ILE A 11 -4.52 4.62 3.33
CA ILE A 11 -4.97 3.24 3.13
C ILE A 11 -6.15 2.95 4.08
N GLY A 12 -7.27 2.51 3.50
CA GLY A 12 -8.41 1.99 4.26
C GLY A 12 -8.36 0.47 4.32
N VAL A 13 -8.30 -0.09 5.52
CA VAL A 13 -8.36 -1.54 5.76
C VAL A 13 -9.60 -1.81 6.62
N PRO A 14 -10.50 -2.73 6.21
CA PRO A 14 -11.65 -3.12 7.03
C PRO A 14 -11.24 -3.72 8.37
N ASP A 15 -12.03 -3.47 9.42
CA ASP A 15 -11.75 -3.90 10.80
C ASP A 15 -11.74 -5.44 10.98
N ASP A 16 -12.37 -6.19 10.09
CA ASP A 16 -12.42 -7.66 10.12
C ASP A 16 -11.19 -8.33 9.50
N VAL A 17 -10.29 -7.54 8.87
CA VAL A 17 -8.99 -8.03 8.41
C VAL A 17 -8.10 -8.31 9.61
N LYS A 18 -7.51 -9.51 9.66
CA LYS A 18 -6.63 -9.92 10.77
C LYS A 18 -5.24 -9.32 10.61
N ASP A 19 -4.59 -9.06 11.74
CA ASP A 19 -3.17 -8.72 11.76
C ASP A 19 -2.33 -9.92 11.31
N ASP A 20 -1.59 -9.77 10.20
CA ASP A 20 -0.59 -10.71 9.71
C ASP A 20 0.25 -10.08 8.59
N LEU A 21 1.13 -10.86 7.97
CA LEU A 21 1.82 -10.51 6.73
C LEU A 21 0.88 -10.68 5.52
N TYR A 22 0.88 -9.66 4.66
CA TYR A 22 0.17 -9.66 3.39
C TYR A 22 1.13 -9.28 2.27
N LEU A 23 0.92 -9.85 1.08
CA LEU A 23 1.55 -9.33 -0.12
C LEU A 23 0.83 -8.04 -0.52
N LEU A 24 1.56 -6.92 -0.55
CA LEU A 24 1.04 -5.63 -0.99
C LEU A 24 1.32 -5.45 -2.48
N ASN A 25 0.27 -5.34 -3.28
CA ASN A 25 0.36 -4.74 -4.61
C ASN A 25 0.07 -3.25 -4.51
N LEU A 26 1.06 -2.43 -4.87
CA LEU A 26 0.94 -0.98 -4.92
C LEU A 26 0.99 -0.51 -6.38
N SER A 27 -0.18 -0.37 -7.00
CA SER A 27 -0.28 0.19 -8.35
C SER A 27 -0.31 1.71 -8.28
N ILE A 28 0.59 2.38 -8.99
CA ILE A 28 0.80 3.83 -8.96
C ILE A 28 0.49 4.43 -10.33
N SER A 29 -0.13 5.61 -10.37
CA SER A 29 -0.36 6.33 -11.63
C SER A 29 0.94 6.88 -12.21
N ASN A 30 1.07 6.85 -13.55
CA ASN A 30 2.24 7.38 -14.29
C ASN A 30 2.29 8.92 -14.39
N LEU A 31 1.53 9.62 -13.55
CA LEU A 31 1.52 11.07 -13.49
C LEU A 31 2.70 11.57 -12.65
N LYS A 32 3.44 12.54 -13.17
CA LYS A 32 4.48 13.24 -12.40
C LYS A 32 3.83 14.32 -11.55
N ASN A 33 3.76 14.09 -10.25
CA ASN A 33 3.25 15.02 -9.26
C ASN A 33 4.09 14.92 -7.97
N ASP A 34 3.84 15.79 -6.99
CA ASP A 34 4.43 15.72 -5.65
C ASP A 34 4.01 14.46 -4.87
N ALA A 35 2.79 13.96 -5.13
CA ALA A 35 2.30 12.65 -4.75
C ALA A 35 1.49 12.01 -5.89
N SER A 36 1.59 10.68 -6.05
CA SER A 36 0.80 9.94 -7.05
C SER A 36 -0.26 9.09 -6.36
N PRO A 37 -1.53 9.12 -6.82
CA PRO A 37 -2.55 8.25 -6.27
C PRO A 37 -2.16 6.79 -6.50
N SER A 38 -2.43 5.95 -5.50
CA SER A 38 -2.18 4.52 -5.55
C SER A 38 -3.45 3.71 -5.32
N ARG A 39 -3.44 2.47 -5.80
CA ARG A 39 -4.48 1.47 -5.54
C ARG A 39 -3.86 0.30 -4.77
N PRO A 40 -3.74 0.38 -3.44
CA PRO A 40 -3.22 -0.71 -2.63
C PRO A 40 -4.18 -1.90 -2.65
N VAL A 41 -3.65 -3.11 -2.84
CA VAL A 41 -4.38 -4.37 -2.73
C VAL A 41 -3.57 -5.33 -1.88
N LEU A 42 -4.18 -5.85 -0.80
CA LEU A 42 -3.58 -6.83 0.09
C LEU A 42 -4.02 -8.24 -0.34
N PHE A 43 -3.04 -9.14 -0.48
CA PHE A 43 -3.30 -10.57 -0.69
C PHE A 43 -2.80 -11.35 0.54
N SER A 44 -3.68 -12.18 1.12
CA SER A 44 -3.26 -13.11 2.17
C SER A 44 -2.23 -14.07 1.61
N ILE A 45 -1.15 -14.31 2.35
CA ILE A 45 -0.11 -15.29 1.99
C ILE A 45 -0.23 -16.59 2.79
N PHE A 46 -1.16 -16.62 3.75
CA PHE A 46 -1.48 -17.80 4.56
C PHE A 46 -2.94 -18.20 4.34
N TYR A 47 -3.20 -19.51 4.38
CA TYR A 47 -4.52 -20.13 4.27
C TYR A 47 -5.08 -20.52 5.63
#